data_AF-A0A9D7D692-F1
#
_entry.id   AF-A0A9D7D692-F1
#
_cell.length_a   1.000
_cell.length_b   1.000
_cell.length_c   1.000
_cell.angle_alpha   90.00
_cell.angle_beta   90.00
_cell.angle_gamma   90.00
#
_symmetry.space_group_name_H-M   'P 1'
#
loop_
_entity.id
_entity.type
_entity.pdbx_description
1 polymer ?
#
loop_
_entity_poly.entity_id
_entity_poly.type
_entity_poly.pdbx_seq_one_letter_code
_entity_poly.pdbx_strand_id
1 'polypeptide(L)'
;MRIRRKIQLAGLAAVLAGGVSGTAEAGDRVVSTAITTPLTTSNPDGSAVAGDIEVTSAGSITVGAGQVAITVNTGNDVLINDGTLASTVNANNVTGILIQGGNVGPNTVENSGTISLVEDYTQTDTDSDGNLDGNLAIGTDRHGIFLQAGPTFTGNIINSGTISIEGNNSSAVTLNPLLTGNFTNSGSISVIGDNSFGIAINGGVTGDAIISGNGTVRGENSTAIHVNSAVGGELSINGSWNVLAYPSLVVPADQGTLDPDDLEQSGPAILVNGNVAGGITIEGIGVENDINDDGDSEDSETDDNFSAVINLYGSTPAMLIQADGSNLTVGAGDEGYGLLVRGQITSQGIFDGFRPRRCVSRATGWAARRRSLAASRLTAC
;
A
#
# COMPACT_ATOMS: atom_id res chain seq x y z
N MET A 1 -46.72 46.14 39.21
CA MET A 1 -45.59 45.79 40.11
C MET A 1 -44.47 45.23 39.26
N ARG A 2 -43.28 45.85 39.31
CA ARG A 2 -42.15 45.71 38.38
C ARG A 2 -41.34 44.41 38.60
N ILE A 3 -40.91 43.80 37.48
CA ILE A 3 -39.61 43.20 37.15
C ILE A 3 -38.72 42.76 38.33
N ARG A 4 -38.26 41.49 38.33
CA ARG A 4 -36.83 41.10 38.45
C ARG A 4 -36.53 39.76 37.77
N ARG A 5 -35.75 39.80 36.67
CA ARG A 5 -34.88 38.69 36.22
C ARG A 5 -33.68 38.60 37.17
N LYS A 6 -33.20 37.39 37.47
CA LYS A 6 -31.77 37.07 37.65
C LYS A 6 -31.49 35.65 37.17
N ILE A 7 -30.35 35.53 36.49
CA ILE A 7 -29.80 34.42 35.70
C ILE A 7 -28.77 33.68 36.58
N GLN A 8 -28.36 32.47 36.13
CA GLN A 8 -27.08 31.75 36.36
C GLN A 8 -27.13 30.68 37.46
N LEU A 9 -26.53 29.48 37.36
CA LEU A 9 -25.62 28.84 36.39
C LEU A 9 -25.54 27.32 36.70
N ALA A 10 -24.90 26.55 35.80
CA ALA A 10 -24.35 25.19 35.93
C ALA A 10 -25.37 24.03 35.84
N GLY A 11 -25.27 23.07 34.93
CA GLY A 11 -24.09 22.55 34.23
C GLY A 11 -23.71 21.20 34.85
N LEU A 12 -24.39 20.12 34.46
CA LEU A 12 -23.93 18.75 34.67
C LEU A 12 -24.60 17.83 33.65
N ALA A 13 -24.00 17.72 32.47
CA ALA A 13 -24.30 16.64 31.54
C ALA A 13 -23.32 15.50 31.84
N ALA A 14 -23.79 14.50 32.60
CA ALA A 14 -23.09 13.24 32.75
C ALA A 14 -23.47 12.35 31.56
N VAL A 15 -22.59 12.27 30.56
CA VAL A 15 -22.60 11.17 29.58
C VAL A 15 -21.64 10.12 30.12
N LEU A 16 -22.17 9.04 30.66
CA LEU A 16 -21.37 7.85 30.97
C LEU A 16 -20.93 7.23 29.65
N ALA A 17 -19.63 7.31 29.38
CA ALA A 17 -18.95 6.52 28.38
C ALA A 17 -18.97 5.04 28.80
N GLY A 18 -19.65 4.20 28.03
CA GLY A 18 -19.44 2.76 28.05
C GLY A 18 -18.26 2.43 27.14
N GLY A 19 -17.04 2.67 27.62
CA GLY A 19 -15.82 2.18 26.99
C GLY A 19 -15.50 0.79 27.52
N VAL A 20 -15.34 -0.17 26.63
CA VAL A 20 -14.82 -1.51 26.97
C VAL A 20 -13.39 -1.30 27.46
N SER A 21 -13.16 -1.34 28.77
CA SER A 21 -11.81 -1.28 29.33
C SER A 21 -11.15 -2.63 29.10
N GLY A 22 -10.32 -2.74 28.06
CA GLY A 22 -9.26 -3.74 28.07
C GLY A 22 -8.41 -3.51 29.31
N THR A 23 -8.13 -4.58 30.07
CA THR A 23 -7.16 -4.52 31.16
C THR A 23 -5.79 -4.31 30.53
N ALA A 24 -5.22 -3.10 30.65
CA ALA A 24 -3.84 -2.85 30.28
C ALA A 24 -2.95 -3.80 31.09
N GLU A 25 -2.25 -4.70 30.41
CA GLU A 25 -1.26 -5.57 31.04
C GLU A 25 0.00 -4.76 31.31
N ALA A 26 0.82 -5.23 32.25
CA ALA A 26 2.12 -4.60 32.49
C ALA A 26 2.96 -4.68 31.22
N GLY A 27 3.46 -3.53 30.74
CA GLY A 27 4.21 -3.45 29.49
C GLY A 27 3.39 -2.97 28.30
N ASP A 28 2.07 -2.74 28.38
CA ASP A 28 1.35 -2.13 27.25
C ASP A 28 1.52 -0.61 27.21
N ARG A 29 1.54 -0.03 26.01
CA ARG A 29 1.66 1.43 25.82
C ARG A 29 0.57 1.99 24.93
N VAL A 30 -0.25 2.87 25.50
CA VAL A 30 -1.19 3.72 24.74
C VAL A 30 -0.62 5.13 24.57
N VAL A 31 -0.28 5.51 23.34
CA VAL A 31 0.13 6.86 22.95
C VAL A 31 -1.12 7.68 22.62
N SER A 32 -1.49 8.60 23.50
CA SER A 32 -2.68 9.45 23.36
C SER A 32 -2.37 10.95 23.24
N THR A 33 -1.09 11.29 23.16
CA THR A 33 -0.56 12.64 22.91
C THR A 33 0.70 12.53 22.05
N ALA A 34 1.14 13.65 21.46
CA ALA A 34 2.38 13.71 20.70
C ALA A 34 3.62 13.33 21.54
N ILE A 35 4.46 12.48 20.97
CA ILE A 35 5.80 12.12 21.47
C ILE A 35 6.82 12.15 20.32
N THR A 36 8.10 12.20 20.66
CA THR A 36 9.21 12.15 19.68
C THR A 36 10.18 11.02 19.96
N THR A 37 9.85 10.16 20.92
CA THR A 37 10.68 9.02 21.32
C THR A 37 10.19 7.77 20.58
N PRO A 38 11.06 7.10 19.81
CA PRO A 38 10.78 5.77 19.25
C PRO A 38 10.31 4.77 20.30
N LEU A 39 9.43 3.86 19.89
CA LEU A 39 8.94 2.76 20.73
C LEU A 39 9.39 1.41 20.18
N THR A 40 9.49 0.42 21.07
CA THR A 40 9.72 -0.98 20.70
C THR A 40 8.77 -1.86 21.49
N THR A 41 8.22 -2.91 20.88
CA THR A 41 7.31 -3.83 21.60
C THR A 41 8.01 -4.61 22.72
N SER A 42 9.36 -4.70 22.71
CA SER A 42 10.15 -5.27 23.82
C SER A 42 10.19 -4.43 25.08
N ASN A 43 9.89 -3.13 24.98
CA ASN A 43 9.91 -2.19 26.10
C ASN A 43 9.12 -0.91 25.75
N PRO A 44 7.81 -1.00 25.54
CA PRO A 44 7.07 0.11 24.95
C PRO A 44 6.71 1.18 25.99
N ASP A 45 6.69 0.86 27.29
CA ASP A 45 6.41 1.78 28.39
C ASP A 45 7.64 2.14 29.25
N GLY A 46 8.81 1.55 28.95
CA GLY A 46 10.05 1.76 29.69
C GLY A 46 10.25 0.82 30.89
N SER A 47 9.32 -0.10 31.17
CA SER A 47 9.36 -1.04 32.31
C SER A 47 10.28 -2.24 32.11
N ALA A 48 10.88 -2.41 30.92
CA ALA A 48 11.58 -3.60 30.45
C ALA A 48 10.70 -4.86 30.39
N VAL A 49 9.38 -4.66 30.28
CA VAL A 49 8.41 -5.70 29.96
C VAL A 49 7.93 -5.48 28.53
N ALA A 50 7.82 -6.57 27.78
CA ALA A 50 7.27 -6.51 26.44
C ALA A 50 5.75 -6.35 26.54
N GLY A 51 5.16 -5.49 25.71
CA GLY A 51 3.71 -5.41 25.55
C GLY A 51 3.30 -4.79 24.23
N ASP A 52 2.00 -4.57 24.09
CA ASP A 52 1.39 -4.03 22.90
C ASP A 52 1.60 -2.51 22.80
N ILE A 53 1.57 -1.98 21.57
CA ILE A 53 1.60 -0.53 21.34
C ILE A 53 0.32 -0.11 20.61
N GLU A 54 -0.44 0.80 21.21
CA GLU A 54 -1.54 1.49 20.55
C GLU A 54 -1.21 2.98 20.41
N VAL A 55 -1.37 3.54 19.20
CA VAL A 55 -1.35 4.98 18.96
C VAL A 55 -2.76 5.43 18.61
N THR A 56 -3.42 6.16 19.51
CA THR A 56 -4.81 6.60 19.32
C THR A 56 -4.90 7.81 18.40
N SER A 57 -6.11 8.20 18.01
CA SER A 57 -6.36 9.39 17.17
C SER A 57 -5.81 10.72 17.72
N ALA A 58 -5.58 10.83 19.03
CA ALA A 58 -4.94 11.99 19.66
C ALA A 58 -3.41 11.83 19.80
N GLY A 59 -2.90 10.62 19.61
CA GLY A 59 -1.50 10.26 19.69
C GLY A 59 -0.74 10.51 18.40
N SER A 60 0.52 10.91 18.55
CA SER A 60 1.45 10.92 17.42
C SER A 60 2.88 10.61 17.84
N ILE A 61 3.65 10.05 16.92
CA ILE A 61 5.09 9.80 17.08
C ILE A 61 5.80 10.48 15.92
N THR A 62 6.63 11.49 16.21
CA THR A 62 7.46 12.16 15.19
C THR A 62 8.94 11.82 15.37
N VAL A 63 9.56 11.22 14.36
CA VAL A 63 10.97 10.77 14.39
C VAL A 63 11.87 11.58 13.45
N GLY A 64 13.15 11.69 13.78
CA GLY A 64 14.17 12.34 12.95
C GLY A 64 14.87 11.38 11.98
N ALA A 65 15.86 11.89 11.26
CA ALA A 65 16.66 11.09 10.31
C ALA A 65 17.34 9.89 10.99
N GLY A 66 17.37 8.74 10.32
CA GLY A 66 17.98 7.50 10.84
C GLY A 66 17.18 6.81 11.94
N GLN A 67 15.91 7.20 12.16
CA GLN A 67 15.08 6.67 13.24
C GLN A 67 13.86 5.92 12.71
N VAL A 68 13.37 5.01 13.56
CA VAL A 68 12.15 4.24 13.36
C VAL A 68 11.13 4.71 14.40
N ALA A 69 9.87 4.95 14.03
CA ALA A 69 8.85 5.36 15.01
C ALA A 69 8.45 4.20 15.93
N ILE A 70 8.15 3.01 15.37
CA ILE A 70 7.85 1.80 16.14
C ILE A 70 8.62 0.61 15.60
N THR A 71 9.30 -0.13 16.48
CA THR A 71 9.92 -1.42 16.15
C THR A 71 9.14 -2.58 16.79
N VAL A 72 8.67 -3.51 15.97
CA VAL A 72 8.01 -4.76 16.39
C VAL A 72 9.08 -5.85 16.50
N ASN A 73 9.53 -6.14 17.72
CA ASN A 73 10.62 -7.08 18.01
C ASN A 73 10.27 -8.12 19.08
N THR A 74 8.97 -8.33 19.32
CA THR A 74 8.42 -9.35 20.21
C THR A 74 7.11 -9.90 19.64
N GLY A 75 6.49 -10.88 20.30
CA GLY A 75 5.20 -11.49 19.92
C GLY A 75 3.96 -10.63 20.22
N ASN A 76 4.10 -9.31 20.26
CA ASN A 76 3.05 -8.37 20.65
C ASN A 76 2.52 -7.58 19.46
N ASP A 77 1.33 -7.02 19.62
CA ASP A 77 0.60 -6.31 18.58
C ASP A 77 0.97 -4.83 18.54
N VAL A 78 0.83 -4.25 17.35
CA VAL A 78 0.96 -2.81 17.13
C VAL A 78 -0.26 -2.31 16.36
N LEU A 79 -0.97 -1.36 16.95
CA LEU A 79 -2.17 -0.75 16.39
C LEU A 79 -2.01 0.77 16.28
N ILE A 80 -2.02 1.30 15.07
CA ILE A 80 -2.15 2.74 14.82
C ILE A 80 -3.63 3.03 14.61
N ASN A 81 -4.35 3.20 15.72
CA ASN A 81 -5.79 3.43 15.81
C ASN A 81 -6.12 4.89 15.52
N ASP A 82 -6.11 5.24 14.24
CA ASP A 82 -6.31 6.60 13.70
C ASP A 82 -5.25 7.63 14.15
N GLY A 83 -4.18 7.17 14.80
CA GLY A 83 -3.05 7.98 15.21
C GLY A 83 -2.13 8.39 14.05
N THR A 84 -1.04 9.10 14.36
CA THR A 84 -0.07 9.55 13.35
C THR A 84 1.36 9.11 13.67
N LEU A 85 2.01 8.45 12.72
CA LEU A 85 3.46 8.29 12.67
C LEU A 85 4.02 9.24 11.61
N ALA A 86 4.99 10.07 11.98
CA ALA A 86 5.57 11.03 11.05
C ALA A 86 7.09 11.12 11.18
N SER A 87 7.76 11.62 10.16
CA SER A 87 9.13 12.11 10.29
C SER A 87 9.16 13.63 10.48
N THR A 88 10.25 14.17 11.00
CA THR A 88 10.59 15.56 10.71
C THR A 88 10.75 15.70 9.20
N VAL A 89 10.22 16.79 8.64
CA VAL A 89 10.33 17.09 7.20
C VAL A 89 11.79 16.97 6.76
N ASN A 90 12.02 16.38 5.59
CA ASN A 90 13.34 16.13 4.98
C ASN A 90 14.21 15.07 5.68
N ALA A 91 13.72 14.37 6.70
CA ALA A 91 14.49 13.29 7.33
C ALA A 91 14.68 12.10 6.38
N ASN A 92 15.91 11.64 6.21
CA ASN A 92 16.24 10.44 5.42
C ASN A 92 16.44 9.22 6.31
N ASN A 93 16.37 8.02 5.72
CA ASN A 93 16.57 6.75 6.42
C ASN A 93 15.59 6.61 7.59
N VAL A 94 14.30 6.81 7.30
CA VAL A 94 13.23 6.83 8.30
C VAL A 94 12.24 5.71 8.06
N THR A 95 11.73 5.13 9.14
CA THR A 95 10.71 4.10 9.06
C THR A 95 9.55 4.40 10.00
N GLY A 96 8.32 4.24 9.52
CA GLY A 96 7.13 4.31 10.37
C GLY A 96 7.08 3.11 11.31
N ILE A 97 6.82 1.92 10.75
CA ILE A 97 6.78 0.66 11.48
C ILE A 97 7.84 -0.29 10.93
N LEU A 98 8.86 -0.60 11.72
CA LEU A 98 9.84 -1.65 11.43
C LEU A 98 9.38 -2.96 12.07
N ILE A 99 9.15 -4.00 11.27
CA ILE A 99 8.75 -5.32 11.76
C ILE A 99 9.95 -6.26 11.66
N GLN A 100 10.27 -6.94 12.77
CA GLN A 100 11.29 -7.98 12.81
C GLN A 100 10.61 -9.35 12.87
N GLY A 101 10.97 -10.27 11.98
CA GLY A 101 10.49 -11.66 12.05
C GLY A 101 11.17 -12.49 13.16
N GLY A 102 10.68 -13.71 13.36
CA GLY A 102 11.22 -14.67 14.33
C GLY A 102 10.58 -14.61 15.72
N ASN A 103 9.56 -13.76 15.90
CA ASN A 103 8.79 -13.68 17.14
C ASN A 103 7.84 -14.89 17.30
N VAL A 104 7.49 -15.21 18.54
CA VAL A 104 6.55 -16.29 18.86
C VAL A 104 5.12 -15.76 18.83
N GLY A 105 4.23 -16.46 18.12
CA GLY A 105 2.80 -16.16 18.04
C GLY A 105 2.40 -15.57 16.69
N PRO A 106 1.10 -15.52 16.37
CA PRO A 106 0.60 -14.59 15.38
C PRO A 106 0.54 -13.19 16.01
N ASN A 107 1.24 -12.24 15.43
CA ASN A 107 1.10 -10.82 15.77
C ASN A 107 0.16 -10.14 14.77
N THR A 108 -0.49 -9.07 15.19
CA THR A 108 -1.18 -8.14 14.29
C THR A 108 -0.43 -6.82 14.26
N VAL A 109 -0.04 -6.40 13.07
CA VAL A 109 0.43 -5.03 12.82
C VAL A 109 -0.61 -4.34 11.96
N GLU A 110 -1.30 -3.37 12.55
CA GLU A 110 -2.41 -2.68 11.92
C GLU A 110 -2.20 -1.16 11.91
N ASN A 111 -2.39 -0.55 10.74
CA ASN A 111 -2.46 0.89 10.56
C ASN A 111 -3.83 1.31 10.01
N SER A 112 -4.67 1.91 10.84
CA SER A 112 -5.87 2.65 10.40
C SER A 112 -5.63 4.17 10.34
N GLY A 113 -4.55 4.64 10.95
CA GLY A 113 -4.15 6.05 10.98
C GLY A 113 -3.28 6.51 9.80
N THR A 114 -2.37 7.44 10.09
CA THR A 114 -1.51 8.07 9.08
C THR A 114 -0.04 7.76 9.31
N ILE A 115 0.68 7.38 8.26
CA ILE A 115 2.14 7.36 8.21
C ILE A 115 2.59 8.41 7.18
N SER A 116 3.37 9.42 7.61
CA SER A 116 3.82 10.52 6.74
C SER A 116 5.32 10.75 6.84
N LEU A 117 6.06 10.33 5.81
CA LEU A 117 7.52 10.44 5.71
C LEU A 117 7.86 11.24 4.45
N VAL A 118 7.82 12.56 4.58
CA VAL A 118 7.79 13.51 3.44
C VAL A 118 8.91 14.54 3.49
N GLU A 119 9.07 15.27 2.39
CA GLU A 119 9.98 16.40 2.26
C GLU A 119 9.24 17.69 1.91
N ASP A 120 9.96 18.81 1.89
CA ASP A 120 9.44 20.10 1.41
C ASP A 120 10.08 20.50 0.06
N TYR A 121 10.71 19.54 -0.61
CA TYR A 121 11.33 19.76 -1.91
C TYR A 121 10.29 20.05 -2.97
N THR A 122 10.56 21.08 -3.76
CA THR A 122 9.76 21.48 -4.92
C THR A 122 10.70 21.65 -6.10
N GLN A 123 10.39 20.98 -7.21
CA GLN A 123 11.13 21.18 -8.47
C GLN A 123 11.00 22.62 -8.97
N THR A 124 11.97 23.03 -9.77
CA THR A 124 12.03 24.37 -10.37
C THR A 124 12.34 24.24 -11.85
N ASP A 125 11.67 25.07 -12.65
CA ASP A 125 12.02 25.35 -14.05
C ASP A 125 13.33 26.18 -14.06
N THR A 126 14.47 25.51 -14.25
CA THR A 126 15.82 26.07 -14.12
C THR A 126 16.29 26.73 -15.42
N ASP A 127 15.81 26.24 -16.57
CA ASP A 127 16.19 26.77 -17.87
C ASP A 127 15.12 27.68 -18.53
N SER A 128 13.95 27.78 -17.90
CA SER A 128 12.81 28.64 -18.26
C SER A 128 12.11 28.28 -19.57
N ASP A 129 12.09 27.00 -19.93
CA ASP A 129 11.39 26.53 -21.14
C ASP A 129 9.92 26.10 -20.89
N GLY A 130 9.50 26.04 -19.62
CA GLY A 130 8.10 25.90 -19.19
C GLY A 130 7.70 24.52 -18.66
N ASN A 131 8.63 23.60 -18.47
CA ASN A 131 8.49 22.38 -17.68
C ASN A 131 9.24 22.51 -16.33
N LEU A 132 9.29 21.44 -15.53
CA LEU A 132 9.95 21.43 -14.22
C LEU A 132 11.15 20.50 -14.29
N ASP A 133 12.28 20.92 -13.74
CA ASP A 133 13.52 20.18 -13.90
C ASP A 133 13.93 19.42 -12.63
N GLY A 134 14.60 18.31 -12.88
CA GLY A 134 15.31 17.51 -11.91
C GLY A 134 14.46 16.40 -11.28
N ASN A 135 15.06 15.74 -10.29
CA ASN A 135 14.44 14.59 -9.65
C ASN A 135 13.08 14.93 -9.03
N LEU A 136 12.18 13.95 -9.00
CA LEU A 136 10.88 14.08 -8.35
C LEU A 136 10.96 14.25 -6.83
N ALA A 137 12.01 13.69 -6.23
CA ALA A 137 12.33 13.78 -4.81
C ALA A 137 13.85 13.75 -4.61
N ILE A 138 14.34 14.36 -3.52
CA ILE A 138 15.78 14.41 -3.18
C ILE A 138 16.15 13.57 -1.95
N GLY A 139 15.19 13.31 -1.07
CA GLY A 139 15.38 12.45 0.08
C GLY A 139 15.45 10.98 -0.30
N THR A 140 15.71 10.11 0.67
CA THR A 140 15.88 8.69 0.39
C THR A 140 15.62 7.77 1.59
N ASP A 141 15.41 6.49 1.29
CA ASP A 141 15.34 5.39 2.25
C ASP A 141 14.22 5.60 3.28
N ARG A 142 13.00 5.88 2.78
CA ARG A 142 11.82 6.10 3.62
C ARG A 142 10.87 4.91 3.47
N HIS A 143 10.51 4.30 4.60
CA HIS A 143 9.65 3.13 4.60
C HIS A 143 8.44 3.30 5.52
N GLY A 144 7.22 3.14 4.99
CA GLY A 144 6.00 3.22 5.80
C GLY A 144 5.88 2.05 6.77
N ILE A 145 5.54 0.87 6.25
CA ILE A 145 5.55 -0.41 6.96
C ILE A 145 6.64 -1.29 6.34
N PHE A 146 7.66 -1.65 7.13
CA PHE A 146 8.84 -2.35 6.66
C PHE A 146 9.07 -3.63 7.44
N LEU A 147 8.70 -4.77 6.88
CA LEU A 147 9.13 -6.06 7.39
C LEU A 147 10.54 -6.34 6.87
N GLN A 148 11.52 -6.08 7.73
CA GLN A 148 12.94 -6.12 7.38
C GLN A 148 13.40 -7.54 7.08
N ALA A 149 14.47 -7.66 6.29
CA ALA A 149 15.08 -8.96 5.98
C ALA A 149 15.46 -9.71 7.26
N GLY A 150 15.21 -11.03 7.30
CA GLY A 150 15.42 -11.83 8.49
C GLY A 150 14.60 -13.13 8.49
N PRO A 151 14.28 -13.67 9.67
CA PRO A 151 13.39 -14.81 9.81
C PRO A 151 11.96 -14.50 9.36
N THR A 152 11.15 -15.53 9.18
CA THR A 152 9.70 -15.43 8.92
C THR A 152 9.00 -14.64 10.03
N PHE A 153 8.07 -13.76 9.65
CA PHE A 153 7.11 -13.16 10.57
C PHE A 153 5.80 -13.96 10.53
N THR A 154 5.23 -14.27 11.69
CA THR A 154 3.96 -15.00 11.79
C THR A 154 2.92 -14.03 12.31
N GLY A 155 1.82 -13.88 11.58
CA GLY A 155 0.84 -12.83 11.86
C GLY A 155 0.28 -12.17 10.62
N ASN A 156 -0.54 -11.14 10.81
CA ASN A 156 -1.15 -10.36 9.75
C ASN A 156 -0.57 -8.94 9.73
N ILE A 157 -0.49 -8.37 8.53
CA ILE A 157 -0.13 -6.97 8.31
C ILE A 157 -1.29 -6.30 7.58
N ILE A 158 -1.87 -5.28 8.21
CA ILE A 158 -3.11 -4.64 7.77
C ILE A 158 -2.88 -3.13 7.66
N ASN A 159 -3.19 -2.56 6.49
CA ASN A 159 -3.25 -1.12 6.30
C ASN A 159 -4.63 -0.71 5.77
N SER A 160 -5.41 -0.03 6.61
CA SER A 160 -6.67 0.64 6.23
C SER A 160 -6.52 2.18 6.23
N GLY A 161 -5.41 2.68 6.75
CA GLY A 161 -5.08 4.09 6.86
C GLY A 161 -4.36 4.69 5.65
N THR A 162 -3.71 5.85 5.84
CA THR A 162 -2.96 6.54 4.78
C THR A 162 -1.46 6.39 4.97
N ILE A 163 -0.72 6.11 3.91
CA ILE A 163 0.74 6.12 3.88
C ILE A 163 1.23 7.06 2.79
N SER A 164 1.92 8.13 3.18
CA SER A 164 2.53 9.12 2.28
C SER A 164 4.04 9.11 2.43
N ILE A 165 4.72 8.81 1.32
CA ILE A 165 6.17 8.72 1.24
C ILE A 165 6.64 9.61 0.08
N GLU A 166 7.61 10.46 0.36
CA GLU A 166 8.38 11.14 -0.68
C GLU A 166 9.84 10.72 -0.50
N GLY A 167 10.64 10.60 -1.54
CA GLY A 167 12.04 10.16 -1.48
C GLY A 167 12.37 8.96 -2.37
N ASN A 168 13.61 8.89 -2.83
CA ASN A 168 14.13 7.85 -3.70
C ASN A 168 14.45 6.56 -2.90
N ASN A 169 14.46 5.40 -3.57
CA ASN A 169 14.71 4.10 -2.94
C ASN A 169 13.79 3.84 -1.73
N SER A 170 12.53 4.22 -1.84
CA SER A 170 11.58 4.25 -0.73
C SER A 170 10.39 3.33 -0.97
N SER A 171 9.61 3.06 0.07
CA SER A 171 8.40 2.23 -0.10
C SER A 171 7.30 2.54 0.89
N ALA A 172 6.04 2.48 0.48
CA ALA A 172 4.94 2.53 1.47
C ALA A 172 4.87 1.23 2.28
N VAL A 173 4.92 0.06 1.63
CA VAL A 173 4.98 -1.24 2.31
C VAL A 173 6.03 -2.14 1.65
N THR A 174 6.91 -2.76 2.44
CA THR A 174 7.83 -3.80 1.95
C THR A 174 7.87 -5.00 2.89
N LEU A 175 7.74 -6.20 2.31
CA LEU A 175 7.77 -7.50 2.98
C LEU A 175 8.97 -8.33 2.50
N ASN A 176 10.13 -8.23 3.18
CA ASN A 176 11.36 -8.88 2.73
C ASN A 176 11.46 -10.39 3.02
N PRO A 177 11.19 -10.89 4.23
CA PRO A 177 11.07 -12.31 4.53
C PRO A 177 9.63 -12.80 4.33
N LEU A 178 9.43 -14.11 4.45
CA LEU A 178 8.10 -14.72 4.38
C LEU A 178 7.18 -14.17 5.47
N LEU A 179 5.98 -13.74 5.08
CA LEU A 179 4.84 -13.48 5.96
C LEU A 179 3.99 -14.76 6.09
N THR A 180 3.99 -15.38 7.27
CA THR A 180 3.07 -16.48 7.60
C THR A 180 1.78 -15.90 8.16
N GLY A 181 0.87 -15.57 7.24
CA GLY A 181 -0.45 -14.98 7.49
C GLY A 181 -0.94 -14.26 6.24
N ASN A 182 -1.76 -13.23 6.41
CA ASN A 182 -2.35 -12.43 5.34
C ASN A 182 -1.74 -11.02 5.30
N PHE A 183 -1.68 -10.46 4.09
CA PHE A 183 -1.44 -9.04 3.88
C PHE A 183 -2.70 -8.38 3.33
N THR A 184 -3.15 -7.30 3.98
CA THR A 184 -4.33 -6.56 3.56
C THR A 184 -4.02 -5.06 3.48
N ASN A 185 -4.29 -4.45 2.34
CA ASN A 185 -4.24 -3.00 2.14
C ASN A 185 -5.57 -2.49 1.56
N SER A 186 -6.43 -1.93 2.40
CA SER A 186 -7.61 -1.16 2.00
C SER A 186 -7.38 0.36 2.06
N GLY A 187 -6.24 0.77 2.64
CA GLY A 187 -5.83 2.16 2.82
C GLY A 187 -5.27 2.85 1.57
N SER A 188 -5.04 4.15 1.68
CA SER A 188 -4.50 4.98 0.59
C SER A 188 -2.97 5.08 0.64
N ILE A 189 -2.33 4.92 -0.52
CA ILE A 189 -0.86 4.99 -0.66
C ILE A 189 -0.46 6.11 -1.62
N SER A 190 0.52 6.93 -1.24
CA SER A 190 1.20 7.88 -2.12
C SER A 190 2.71 7.72 -1.97
N VAL A 191 3.40 7.48 -3.09
CA VAL A 191 4.87 7.39 -3.14
C VAL A 191 5.38 8.29 -4.26
N ILE A 192 6.30 9.21 -3.94
CA ILE A 192 6.98 10.07 -4.91
C ILE A 192 8.48 9.88 -4.76
N GLY A 193 9.16 9.48 -5.82
CA GLY A 193 10.60 9.25 -5.85
C GLY A 193 10.96 8.03 -6.67
N ASP A 194 12.21 8.02 -7.14
CA ASP A 194 12.71 7.02 -8.06
C ASP A 194 13.05 5.72 -7.34
N ASN A 195 13.08 4.61 -8.08
CA ASN A 195 13.42 3.28 -7.58
C ASN A 195 12.58 2.87 -6.35
N SER A 196 11.30 3.24 -6.36
CA SER A 196 10.43 3.16 -5.20
C SER A 196 9.20 2.28 -5.43
N PHE A 197 8.62 1.80 -4.34
CA PHE A 197 7.50 0.85 -4.38
C PHE A 197 6.30 1.34 -3.60
N GLY A 198 5.10 1.20 -4.14
CA GLY A 198 3.89 1.28 -3.31
C GLY A 198 3.89 0.13 -2.30
N ILE A 199 3.78 -1.09 -2.84
CA ILE A 199 3.77 -2.34 -2.08
C ILE A 199 4.77 -3.30 -2.75
N ALA A 200 5.73 -3.81 -1.98
CA ALA A 200 6.68 -4.84 -2.42
C ALA A 200 6.58 -6.09 -1.54
N ILE A 201 6.19 -7.22 -2.13
CA ILE A 201 6.14 -8.54 -1.50
C ILE A 201 7.34 -9.36 -1.99
N ASN A 202 8.46 -9.24 -1.28
CA ASN A 202 9.73 -9.84 -1.66
C ASN A 202 9.92 -11.26 -1.10
N GLY A 203 9.45 -11.51 0.11
CA GLY A 203 9.60 -12.80 0.79
C GLY A 203 8.42 -13.76 0.62
N GLY A 204 7.28 -13.26 0.13
CA GLY A 204 6.05 -14.02 -0.08
C GLY A 204 5.09 -13.94 1.10
N VAL A 205 3.88 -14.45 0.90
CA VAL A 205 2.78 -14.49 1.86
C VAL A 205 2.16 -15.88 1.83
N THR A 206 1.95 -16.53 2.98
CA THR A 206 1.37 -17.88 2.99
C THR A 206 -0.13 -17.90 2.75
N GLY A 207 -0.83 -16.83 3.14
CA GLY A 207 -2.26 -16.63 2.88
C GLY A 207 -2.49 -15.65 1.74
N ASP A 208 -3.54 -14.84 1.87
CA ASP A 208 -3.98 -13.90 0.84
C ASP A 208 -3.19 -12.59 0.88
N ALA A 209 -3.07 -11.98 -0.30
CA ALA A 209 -2.61 -10.61 -0.49
C ALA A 209 -3.74 -9.79 -1.11
N ILE A 210 -4.51 -9.09 -0.26
CA ILE A 210 -5.68 -8.31 -0.68
C ILE A 210 -5.31 -6.82 -0.71
N ILE A 211 -5.37 -6.20 -1.88
CA ILE A 211 -4.97 -4.81 -2.11
C ILE A 211 -6.15 -4.06 -2.70
N SER A 212 -7.05 -3.57 -1.87
CA SER A 212 -8.31 -2.93 -2.27
C SER A 212 -8.33 -1.39 -2.17
N GLY A 213 -7.29 -0.79 -1.60
CA GLY A 213 -7.15 0.66 -1.48
C GLY A 213 -6.67 1.39 -2.73
N ASN A 214 -6.61 2.72 -2.67
CA ASN A 214 -6.12 3.55 -3.78
C ASN A 214 -4.61 3.79 -3.67
N GLY A 215 -3.95 3.98 -4.81
CA GLY A 215 -2.51 4.23 -4.84
C GLY A 215 -2.07 5.20 -5.92
N THR A 216 -1.08 6.04 -5.60
CA THR A 216 -0.30 6.80 -6.58
C THR A 216 1.18 6.55 -6.35
N VAL A 217 1.90 6.14 -7.40
CA VAL A 217 3.36 5.97 -7.36
C VAL A 217 3.97 6.77 -8.51
N ARG A 218 4.83 7.73 -8.20
CA ARG A 218 5.49 8.59 -9.18
C ARG A 218 7.01 8.51 -9.04
N GLY A 219 7.71 8.07 -10.08
CA GLY A 219 9.16 7.92 -10.07
C GLY A 219 9.71 7.09 -11.22
N GLU A 220 10.95 7.39 -11.63
CA GLU A 220 11.69 6.50 -12.53
C GLU A 220 11.85 5.13 -11.87
N ASN A 221 11.70 4.05 -12.65
CA ASN A 221 11.86 2.67 -12.17
C ASN A 221 11.00 2.31 -10.95
N SER A 222 9.93 3.08 -10.68
CA SER A 222 9.03 2.84 -9.57
C SER A 222 7.85 1.96 -9.97
N THR A 223 7.36 1.13 -9.05
CA THR A 223 6.30 0.13 -9.27
C THR A 223 5.24 0.25 -8.18
N ALA A 224 3.95 0.22 -8.53
CA ALA A 224 2.90 0.29 -7.51
C ALA A 224 2.79 -0.98 -6.68
N ILE A 225 2.65 -2.13 -7.34
CA ILE A 225 2.51 -3.42 -6.68
C ILE A 225 3.53 -4.38 -7.29
N HIS A 226 4.50 -4.81 -6.48
CA HIS A 226 5.51 -5.78 -6.88
C HIS A 226 5.38 -7.05 -6.03
N VAL A 227 5.02 -8.17 -6.66
CA VAL A 227 4.93 -9.50 -6.04
C VAL A 227 6.08 -10.35 -6.55
N ASN A 228 7.20 -10.30 -5.83
CA ASN A 228 8.44 -10.94 -6.25
C ASN A 228 8.54 -12.43 -5.80
N SER A 229 7.76 -12.82 -4.80
CA SER A 229 7.74 -14.18 -4.25
C SER A 229 6.32 -14.69 -4.07
N ALA A 230 6.18 -15.95 -3.66
CA ALA A 230 4.93 -16.68 -3.72
C ALA A 230 3.85 -16.09 -2.79
N VAL A 231 2.62 -16.05 -3.29
CA VAL A 231 1.39 -15.84 -2.53
C VAL A 231 0.64 -17.18 -2.47
N GLY A 232 0.41 -17.68 -1.26
CA GLY A 232 -0.20 -19.00 -1.03
C GLY A 232 -1.72 -18.99 -1.16
N GLY A 233 -2.35 -17.83 -1.01
CA GLY A 233 -3.76 -17.58 -1.29
C GLY A 233 -3.97 -16.80 -2.58
N GLU A 234 -5.02 -15.99 -2.61
CA GLU A 234 -5.35 -15.09 -3.72
C GLU A 234 -4.49 -13.81 -3.70
N LEU A 235 -4.16 -13.31 -4.89
CA LEU A 235 -3.76 -11.92 -5.08
C LEU A 235 -4.94 -11.14 -5.68
N SER A 236 -5.66 -10.40 -4.85
CA SER A 236 -6.80 -9.57 -5.28
C SER A 236 -6.39 -8.10 -5.25
N ILE A 237 -6.63 -7.39 -6.37
CA ILE A 237 -6.30 -5.98 -6.53
C ILE A 237 -7.54 -5.21 -6.94
N ASN A 238 -7.94 -4.25 -6.12
CA ASN A 238 -9.00 -3.28 -6.35
C ASN A 238 -8.46 -1.84 -6.12
N GLY A 239 -9.33 -0.83 -6.25
CA GLY A 239 -8.93 0.56 -6.08
C GLY A 239 -8.51 1.24 -7.39
N SER A 240 -8.27 2.55 -7.30
CA SER A 240 -7.60 3.29 -8.37
C SER A 240 -6.09 3.35 -8.10
N TRP A 241 -5.31 2.82 -9.04
CA TRP A 241 -3.84 2.85 -8.99
C TRP A 241 -3.29 3.65 -10.16
N ASN A 242 -2.55 4.71 -9.87
CA ASN A 242 -1.93 5.57 -10.87
C ASN A 242 -0.40 5.50 -10.74
N VAL A 243 0.26 5.04 -11.80
CA VAL A 243 1.72 4.92 -11.85
C VAL A 243 2.27 5.80 -12.96
N LEU A 244 3.23 6.65 -12.63
CA LEU A 244 3.79 7.65 -13.52
C LEU A 244 5.30 7.70 -13.30
N ALA A 245 6.08 7.97 -14.33
CA ALA A 245 7.45 8.46 -14.11
C ALA A 245 7.59 9.96 -14.36
N TYR A 246 6.63 10.55 -15.07
CA TYR A 246 6.72 11.95 -15.48
C TYR A 246 6.38 12.92 -14.33
N PRO A 247 7.07 14.07 -14.24
CA PRO A 247 6.71 15.15 -13.33
C PRO A 247 5.35 15.76 -13.69
N SER A 248 4.99 15.76 -14.97
CA SER A 248 3.76 16.31 -15.51
C SER A 248 3.06 15.36 -16.50
N LEU A 249 1.74 15.39 -16.53
CA LEU A 249 0.91 14.76 -17.56
C LEU A 249 0.50 15.73 -18.68
N VAL A 250 0.89 17.00 -18.56
CA VAL A 250 0.61 18.02 -19.57
C VAL A 250 1.65 17.88 -20.67
N VAL A 251 1.21 17.47 -21.86
CA VAL A 251 2.09 17.35 -23.03
C VAL A 251 2.22 18.73 -23.70
N PRO A 252 3.43 19.31 -23.79
CA PRO A 252 3.62 20.58 -24.48
C PRO A 252 3.42 20.42 -25.99
N ALA A 253 3.02 21.52 -26.65
CA ALA A 253 2.83 21.52 -28.10
C ALA A 253 4.14 21.31 -28.88
N ASP A 254 5.24 21.82 -28.33
CA ASP A 254 6.60 21.56 -28.79
C ASP A 254 7.29 20.67 -27.76
N GLN A 255 7.43 19.38 -28.06
CA GLN A 255 8.12 18.44 -27.18
C GLN A 255 9.66 18.51 -27.31
N GLY A 256 10.19 19.39 -28.17
CA GLY A 256 11.62 19.64 -28.27
C GLY A 256 12.19 20.42 -27.08
N THR A 257 11.32 20.95 -26.21
CA THR A 257 11.68 21.57 -24.91
C THR A 257 11.70 20.54 -23.78
N LEU A 258 11.30 19.29 -24.01
CA LEU A 258 11.36 18.30 -22.95
C LEU A 258 12.80 17.87 -22.69
N ASP A 259 13.18 17.88 -21.43
CA ASP A 259 14.45 17.38 -20.96
C ASP A 259 14.38 15.87 -20.69
N PRO A 260 15.54 15.19 -20.52
CA PRO A 260 15.55 13.75 -20.26
C PRO A 260 14.72 13.32 -19.04
N ASP A 261 14.67 14.14 -17.98
CA ASP A 261 13.91 13.90 -16.76
C ASP A 261 12.39 14.01 -16.96
N ASP A 262 11.92 14.83 -17.89
CA ASP A 262 10.50 14.85 -18.28
C ASP A 262 10.03 13.55 -18.94
N LEU A 263 10.98 12.78 -19.48
CA LEU A 263 10.74 11.61 -20.32
C LEU A 263 11.08 10.28 -19.61
N GLU A 264 11.35 10.33 -18.31
CA GLU A 264 11.65 9.17 -17.49
C GLU A 264 10.57 8.09 -17.55
N GLN A 265 10.96 6.85 -17.28
CA GLN A 265 10.07 5.69 -17.39
C GLN A 265 9.93 4.96 -16.06
N SER A 266 8.69 4.66 -15.69
CA SER A 266 8.39 3.89 -14.49
C SER A 266 8.52 2.40 -14.79
N GLY A 267 8.58 1.59 -13.73
CA GLY A 267 8.35 0.15 -13.86
C GLY A 267 6.90 -0.16 -14.25
N PRO A 268 6.52 -1.45 -14.36
CA PRO A 268 5.12 -1.83 -14.47
C PRO A 268 4.29 -1.29 -13.31
N ALA A 269 3.00 -1.02 -13.51
CA ALA A 269 2.15 -0.68 -12.37
C ALA A 269 1.98 -1.89 -11.44
N ILE A 270 1.73 -3.06 -12.03
CA ILE A 270 1.68 -4.35 -11.35
C ILE A 270 2.74 -5.26 -11.95
N LEU A 271 3.66 -5.74 -11.12
CA LEU A 271 4.69 -6.70 -11.48
C LEU A 271 4.53 -7.97 -10.64
N VAL A 272 4.29 -9.11 -11.29
CA VAL A 272 4.19 -10.41 -10.63
C VAL A 272 5.28 -11.34 -11.15
N ASN A 273 6.22 -11.66 -10.26
CA ASN A 273 7.30 -12.63 -10.50
C ASN A 273 7.14 -13.92 -9.68
N GLY A 274 6.38 -13.87 -8.58
CA GLY A 274 6.12 -15.00 -7.70
C GLY A 274 4.87 -15.81 -8.06
N ASN A 275 4.86 -17.10 -7.69
CA ASN A 275 3.69 -17.97 -7.85
C ASN A 275 2.49 -17.42 -7.07
N VAL A 276 1.28 -17.56 -7.61
CA VAL A 276 0.06 -17.20 -6.89
C VAL A 276 -0.87 -18.40 -6.90
N ALA A 277 -1.04 -19.05 -5.75
CA ALA A 277 -1.72 -20.34 -5.69
C ALA A 277 -3.25 -20.21 -5.79
N GLY A 278 -3.84 -19.14 -5.23
CA GLY A 278 -5.27 -18.83 -5.30
C GLY A 278 -5.67 -17.97 -6.50
N GLY A 279 -4.82 -17.83 -7.52
CA GLY A 279 -5.10 -17.00 -8.69
C GLY A 279 -4.92 -15.50 -8.43
N ILE A 280 -4.97 -14.74 -9.53
CA ILE A 280 -4.82 -13.29 -9.53
C ILE A 280 -6.12 -12.68 -10.02
N THR A 281 -6.70 -11.80 -9.23
CA THR A 281 -7.93 -11.07 -9.58
C THR A 281 -7.66 -9.58 -9.64
N ILE A 282 -7.94 -8.97 -10.78
CA ILE A 282 -8.11 -7.52 -10.90
C ILE A 282 -9.60 -7.25 -10.83
N GLU A 283 -10.02 -6.77 -9.67
CA GLU A 283 -11.42 -6.62 -9.30
C GLU A 283 -12.16 -5.67 -10.24
N GLY A 284 -13.46 -5.89 -10.36
CA GLY A 284 -14.30 -5.23 -11.33
C GLY A 284 -15.75 -5.57 -11.07
N ILE A 285 -16.64 -4.86 -11.76
CA ILE A 285 -18.06 -5.19 -11.79
C ILE A 285 -18.17 -6.67 -12.15
N GLY A 286 -18.74 -7.47 -11.23
CA GLY A 286 -19.01 -8.86 -11.49
C GLY A 286 -20.05 -9.06 -12.58
N VAL A 287 -20.25 -10.30 -13.02
CA VAL A 287 -21.39 -10.62 -13.86
C VAL A 287 -22.62 -10.68 -12.96
N GLU A 288 -23.51 -9.70 -13.09
CA GLU A 288 -24.86 -9.72 -12.50
C GLU A 288 -25.46 -11.13 -12.68
N ASN A 289 -25.69 -11.82 -11.58
CA ASN A 289 -26.48 -13.05 -11.54
C ASN A 289 -27.92 -12.78 -11.06
N ASP A 290 -28.21 -11.57 -10.61
CA ASP A 290 -29.53 -11.12 -10.18
C ASP A 290 -30.13 -10.05 -11.10
N ILE A 291 -31.21 -10.42 -11.81
CA ILE A 291 -31.94 -9.54 -12.74
C ILE A 291 -32.80 -8.51 -11.98
N ASN A 292 -32.84 -8.58 -10.65
CA ASN A 292 -33.67 -7.75 -9.78
C ASN A 292 -32.88 -7.22 -8.58
N ASP A 293 -31.90 -6.33 -8.82
CA ASP A 293 -31.31 -5.45 -7.80
C ASP A 293 -32.41 -4.66 -7.04
N ASP A 294 -32.96 -5.30 -6.02
CA ASP A 294 -34.00 -4.79 -5.13
C ASP A 294 -33.47 -4.62 -3.70
N GLY A 295 -32.16 -4.82 -3.52
CA GLY A 295 -31.44 -4.62 -2.27
C GLY A 295 -31.79 -5.64 -1.18
N ASP A 296 -32.27 -6.83 -1.55
CA ASP A 296 -32.75 -7.84 -0.59
C ASP A 296 -31.67 -8.77 -0.01
N SER A 297 -30.37 -8.47 -0.14
CA SER A 297 -29.31 -9.17 0.63
C SER A 297 -29.33 -10.71 0.52
N GLU A 298 -29.69 -11.28 -0.63
CA GLU A 298 -29.41 -12.69 -0.90
C GLU A 298 -27.90 -12.92 -1.08
N ASP A 299 -27.43 -14.11 -0.71
CA ASP A 299 -26.02 -14.40 -0.38
C ASP A 299 -25.10 -14.61 -1.60
N SER A 300 -25.50 -14.13 -2.78
CA SER A 300 -24.73 -14.30 -4.02
C SER A 300 -24.63 -13.07 -4.90
N GLU A 301 -24.84 -11.87 -4.34
CA GLU A 301 -24.64 -10.63 -5.08
C GLU A 301 -23.17 -10.47 -5.48
N THR A 302 -22.91 -10.45 -6.79
CA THR A 302 -21.61 -10.05 -7.29
C THR A 302 -21.40 -8.56 -7.04
N ASP A 303 -20.25 -8.16 -6.48
CA ASP A 303 -19.88 -6.74 -6.30
C ASP A 303 -19.93 -6.01 -7.67
N ASP A 304 -20.94 -5.17 -7.83
CA ASP A 304 -21.22 -4.37 -9.01
C ASP A 304 -20.91 -2.88 -8.78
N ASN A 305 -20.48 -2.53 -7.57
CA ASN A 305 -20.37 -1.15 -7.10
C ASN A 305 -18.98 -0.56 -7.29
N PHE A 306 -17.94 -1.39 -7.42
CA PHE A 306 -16.57 -0.89 -7.54
C PHE A 306 -15.70 -1.68 -8.52
N SER A 307 -14.99 -0.96 -9.39
CA SER A 307 -14.11 -1.55 -10.39
C SER A 307 -12.70 -1.03 -10.25
N ALA A 308 -11.71 -1.94 -10.28
CA ALA A 308 -10.31 -1.55 -10.24
C ALA A 308 -9.98 -0.70 -11.48
N VAL A 309 -9.23 0.38 -11.28
CA VAL A 309 -8.74 1.23 -12.37
C VAL A 309 -7.24 1.38 -12.22
N ILE A 310 -6.50 0.65 -13.05
CA ILE A 310 -5.04 0.66 -13.06
C ILE A 310 -4.57 1.47 -14.27
N ASN A 311 -3.97 2.63 -14.00
CA ASN A 311 -3.40 3.52 -15.00
C ASN A 311 -1.88 3.56 -14.86
N LEU A 312 -1.21 3.31 -15.97
CA LEU A 312 0.22 3.56 -16.14
C LEU A 312 0.41 4.66 -17.18
N TYR A 313 1.17 5.68 -16.84
CA TYR A 313 1.64 6.72 -17.75
C TYR A 313 3.13 6.50 -17.98
N GLY A 314 3.45 5.87 -19.11
CA GLY A 314 4.77 5.31 -19.40
C GLY A 314 4.73 4.33 -20.58
N SER A 315 5.89 3.85 -20.99
CA SER A 315 6.06 2.84 -22.06
C SER A 315 6.18 1.41 -21.54
N THR A 316 6.21 1.21 -20.23
CA THR A 316 6.22 -0.12 -19.63
C THR A 316 4.83 -0.77 -19.70
N PRO A 317 4.74 -2.10 -19.48
CA PRO A 317 3.45 -2.78 -19.32
C PRO A 317 2.73 -2.28 -18.07
N ALA A 318 1.44 -1.96 -18.14
CA ALA A 318 0.68 -1.66 -16.90
C ALA A 318 0.62 -2.87 -15.97
N MET A 319 0.46 -4.08 -16.55
CA MET A 319 0.62 -5.33 -15.82
C MET A 319 1.66 -6.22 -16.51
N LEU A 320 2.65 -6.70 -15.74
CA LEU A 320 3.66 -7.65 -16.18
C LEU A 320 3.66 -8.88 -15.29
N ILE A 321 3.34 -10.03 -15.89
CA ILE A 321 3.43 -11.35 -15.24
C ILE A 321 4.60 -12.08 -15.89
N GLN A 322 5.70 -12.21 -15.16
CA GLN A 322 6.94 -12.73 -15.72
C GLN A 322 7.71 -13.56 -14.70
N ALA A 323 8.04 -14.79 -15.10
CA ALA A 323 8.98 -15.64 -14.38
C ALA A 323 10.36 -14.96 -14.25
N ASP A 324 10.94 -14.98 -13.05
CA ASP A 324 12.33 -14.62 -12.80
C ASP A 324 13.10 -15.84 -12.27
N GLY A 325 13.91 -16.45 -13.13
CA GLY A 325 14.74 -17.62 -12.84
C GLY A 325 14.02 -18.98 -12.65
N SER A 326 12.75 -18.99 -12.26
CA SER A 326 11.97 -20.23 -12.02
C SER A 326 10.58 -20.20 -12.69
N ASN A 327 9.94 -21.37 -12.85
CA ASN A 327 8.62 -21.44 -13.46
C ASN A 327 7.59 -20.69 -12.61
N LEU A 328 6.86 -19.79 -13.26
CA LEU A 328 5.74 -19.08 -12.68
C LEU A 328 4.44 -19.88 -12.85
N THR A 329 3.82 -20.24 -11.72
CA THR A 329 2.54 -20.94 -11.64
C THR A 329 1.49 -20.02 -11.05
N VAL A 330 0.39 -19.86 -11.78
CA VAL A 330 -0.81 -19.18 -11.29
C VAL A 330 -1.90 -20.25 -11.18
N GLY A 331 -2.29 -20.56 -9.94
CA GLY A 331 -3.36 -21.50 -9.63
C GLY A 331 -4.72 -20.88 -9.92
N ALA A 332 -5.79 -21.67 -9.83
CA ALA A 332 -7.14 -21.19 -10.10
C ALA A 332 -7.71 -20.50 -8.84
N GLY A 333 -8.23 -19.30 -8.99
CA GLY A 333 -9.06 -18.64 -7.99
C GLY A 333 -10.47 -19.22 -7.95
N ASP A 334 -11.34 -18.58 -7.18
CA ASP A 334 -12.69 -19.09 -6.87
C ASP A 334 -13.57 -19.30 -8.11
N GLU A 335 -13.42 -18.44 -9.13
CA GLU A 335 -14.10 -18.56 -10.42
C GLU A 335 -13.42 -19.56 -11.39
N GLY A 336 -12.35 -20.24 -10.97
CA GLY A 336 -11.63 -21.24 -11.76
C GLY A 336 -10.58 -20.68 -12.72
N TYR A 337 -10.41 -19.35 -12.77
CA TYR A 337 -9.40 -18.68 -13.60
C TYR A 337 -8.07 -18.52 -12.87
N GLY A 338 -6.97 -18.62 -13.61
CA GLY A 338 -5.66 -18.24 -13.07
C GLY A 338 -5.47 -16.74 -12.96
N LEU A 339 -5.86 -16.02 -14.03
CA LEU A 339 -5.92 -14.57 -14.05
C LEU A 339 -7.34 -14.17 -14.42
N LEU A 340 -8.02 -13.48 -13.52
CA LEU A 340 -9.33 -12.88 -13.72
C LEU A 340 -9.17 -11.36 -13.77
N VAL A 341 -9.52 -10.75 -14.91
CA VAL A 341 -9.49 -9.28 -15.07
C VAL A 341 -10.90 -8.80 -15.34
N ARG A 342 -11.51 -8.19 -14.32
CA ARG A 342 -12.82 -7.55 -14.38
C ARG A 342 -12.68 -6.01 -14.38
N GLY A 343 -11.60 -5.50 -13.81
CA GLY A 343 -11.26 -4.07 -13.80
C GLY A 343 -10.61 -3.56 -15.08
N GLN A 344 -10.34 -2.25 -15.11
CA GLN A 344 -9.65 -1.57 -16.19
C GLN A 344 -8.14 -1.54 -15.97
N ILE A 345 -7.38 -1.92 -17.01
CA ILE A 345 -5.92 -1.80 -17.04
C ILE A 345 -5.52 -1.01 -18.28
N THR A 346 -4.88 0.14 -18.06
CA THR A 346 -4.51 1.10 -19.10
C THR A 346 -3.03 1.47 -18.98
N SER A 347 -2.34 1.49 -20.11
CA SER A 347 -0.98 2.05 -20.24
C SER A 347 -1.00 3.11 -21.34
N GLN A 348 -0.37 4.26 -21.09
CA GLN A 348 -0.37 5.43 -21.96
C GLN A 348 1.05 6.00 -22.09
N GLY A 349 1.65 5.87 -23.27
CA GLY A 349 2.82 6.64 -23.65
C GLY A 349 2.33 7.96 -24.24
N ILE A 350 2.43 9.04 -23.47
CA ILE A 350 1.86 10.34 -23.82
C ILE A 350 2.81 11.23 -24.63
N PHE A 351 4.12 10.95 -24.54
CA PHE A 351 5.17 11.68 -25.25
C PHE A 351 5.61 10.96 -26.53
N ASP A 352 6.18 11.71 -27.46
CA ASP A 352 6.62 11.24 -28.76
C ASP A 352 7.71 10.15 -28.61
N GLY A 353 7.58 9.06 -29.38
CA GLY A 353 8.51 7.93 -29.35
C GLY A 353 8.24 6.89 -28.25
N PHE A 354 7.39 7.20 -27.27
CA PHE A 354 7.04 6.31 -26.16
C PHE A 354 5.77 5.51 -26.48
N ARG A 355 5.90 4.18 -26.58
CA ARG A 355 4.80 3.29 -26.97
C ARG A 355 4.36 2.41 -25.79
N PRO A 356 3.11 2.53 -25.32
CA PRO A 356 2.63 1.76 -24.18
C PRO A 356 2.40 0.28 -24.50
N ARG A 357 2.38 -0.53 -23.44
CA ARG A 357 1.89 -1.92 -23.48
C ARG A 357 0.88 -2.11 -22.35
N ARG A 358 -0.28 -2.71 -22.61
CA ARG A 358 -1.32 -2.89 -21.58
C ARG A 358 -0.97 -4.01 -20.62
N CYS A 359 -0.88 -5.24 -21.12
CA CYS A 359 -0.51 -6.41 -20.35
C CYS A 359 0.50 -7.26 -21.13
N VAL A 360 1.50 -7.79 -20.44
CA VAL A 360 2.49 -8.69 -21.02
C VAL A 360 2.64 -9.90 -20.09
N SER A 361 2.44 -11.10 -20.64
CA SER A 361 2.84 -12.35 -19.99
C SER A 361 4.07 -12.92 -20.71
N ARG A 362 5.13 -13.21 -19.94
CA ARG A 362 6.35 -13.86 -20.45
C ARG A 362 6.60 -15.11 -19.63
N ALA A 363 6.00 -16.22 -20.06
CA ALA A 363 6.22 -17.53 -19.46
C ALA A 363 6.78 -18.53 -20.49
N THR A 364 7.90 -19.17 -20.16
CA THR A 364 8.34 -20.40 -20.82
C THR A 364 7.61 -21.57 -20.15
N GLY A 365 6.58 -22.13 -20.79
CA GLY A 365 5.91 -23.37 -20.35
C GLY A 365 4.61 -23.20 -19.57
N TRP A 366 3.59 -22.60 -20.17
CA TRP A 366 2.22 -22.63 -19.65
C TRP A 366 1.61 -24.04 -19.83
N ALA A 367 1.40 -24.77 -18.73
CA ALA A 367 0.66 -26.03 -18.71
C ALA A 367 -0.74 -25.79 -18.11
N ALA A 368 -1.66 -25.23 -18.90
CA ALA A 368 -3.08 -25.22 -18.55
C ALA A 368 -3.58 -26.68 -18.51
N ARG A 369 -3.82 -27.23 -17.31
CA ARG A 369 -4.46 -28.55 -17.18
C ARG A 369 -5.91 -28.43 -17.64
N ARG A 370 -6.16 -28.86 -18.88
CA ARG A 370 -7.47 -28.90 -19.51
C ARG A 370 -8.46 -29.75 -18.69
N ARG A 371 -9.53 -29.13 -18.21
CA ARG A 371 -10.86 -29.75 -18.18
C ARG A 371 -11.90 -28.73 -18.69
N SER A 372 -12.24 -28.91 -19.97
CA SER A 372 -13.54 -28.61 -20.58
C SER A 372 -14.23 -27.28 -20.24
N LEU A 373 -13.99 -26.22 -21.00
CA LEU A 373 -14.94 -25.54 -21.92
C LEU A 373 -14.41 -24.14 -22.28
N ALA A 374 -14.72 -23.73 -23.52
CA ALA A 374 -14.44 -22.44 -24.15
C ALA A 374 -13.00 -21.91 -24.04
N ALA A 375 -12.24 -22.07 -25.13
CA ALA A 375 -11.10 -21.24 -25.43
C ALA A 375 -11.54 -19.77 -25.50
N SER A 376 -11.58 -19.08 -24.35
CA SER A 376 -11.53 -17.63 -24.31
C SER A 376 -10.13 -17.24 -24.78
N ARG A 377 -10.10 -16.93 -26.06
CA ARG A 377 -9.13 -16.08 -26.72
C ARG A 377 -8.42 -15.14 -25.73
N LEU A 378 -7.14 -15.40 -25.51
CA LEU A 378 -6.15 -14.44 -25.01
C LEU A 378 -5.97 -13.35 -26.10
N THR A 379 -7.01 -12.57 -26.36
CA THR A 379 -7.05 -11.52 -27.39
C THR A 379 -7.41 -10.15 -26.78
N ALA A 380 -7.21 -10.01 -25.47
CA ALA A 380 -7.27 -8.73 -24.76
C ALA A 380 -6.06 -8.57 -23.83
N CYS A 381 -4.86 -8.69 -24.42
CA CYS A 381 -3.65 -7.99 -23.99
C CYS A 381 -3.34 -6.94 -25.05
#